data_AF-A0A2A6M8C2-F1
#
_entry.id   AF-A0A2A6M8C2-F1
#
_cell.length_a   1.000
_cell.length_b   1.000
_cell.length_c   1.000
_cell.angle_alpha   90.00
_cell.angle_beta   90.00
_cell.angle_gamma   90.00
#
_symmetry.space_group_name_H-M   'P 1'
#
loop_
_entity.id
_entity.type
_entity.pdbx_description
1 polymer ?
#
loop_
_entity_poly.entity_id
_entity_poly.type
_entity_poly.pdbx_seq_one_letter_code
_entity_poly.pdbx_strand_id
1 'polypeptide(L)'
;MASFVKEVNRGRVIHVDAVMAPVAPGHPVNGATLLAGSSIEDAIKVLAHGDAKDLTIVNAAGMPLGSVDLKTLASAAVTSN
;
A
#
# COMPACT_ATOMS: atom_id res chain seq x y z
N MET A 1 -29.30 -9.38 26.11
CA MET A 1 -27.92 -9.46 26.62
C MET A 1 -26.98 -9.36 25.44
N ALA A 2 -25.88 -8.61 25.60
CA ALA A 2 -24.83 -8.31 24.63
C ALA A 2 -24.47 -9.53 23.74
N SER A 3 -24.21 -9.38 22.45
CA SER A 3 -23.13 -8.52 21.97
C SER A 3 -23.48 -7.82 20.66
N PHE A 4 -23.41 -6.49 20.73
CA PHE A 4 -22.86 -5.69 19.65
C PHE A 4 -21.51 -6.31 19.28
N VAL A 5 -21.54 -7.24 18.32
CA VAL A 5 -20.39 -7.41 17.44
C VAL A 5 -20.38 -6.11 16.67
N LYS A 6 -19.72 -5.12 17.27
CA LYS A 6 -19.31 -3.91 16.60
C LYS A 6 -18.81 -4.40 15.25
N GLU A 7 -19.47 -3.92 14.24
CA GLU A 7 -19.14 -4.01 12.84
C GLU A 7 -17.63 -3.68 12.66
N VAL A 8 -16.72 -4.64 12.90
CA VAL A 8 -15.26 -4.39 12.90
C VAL A 8 -14.48 -5.23 11.90
N ASN A 9 -15.15 -6.12 11.16
CA ASN A 9 -14.57 -6.81 10.00
C ASN A 9 -15.34 -6.47 8.71
N ARG A 10 -15.76 -5.22 8.49
CA ARG A 10 -16.50 -4.84 7.27
C ARG A 10 -15.67 -4.47 6.04
N GLY A 11 -14.35 -4.62 6.14
CA GLY A 11 -13.47 -4.71 4.98
C GLY A 11 -12.12 -5.15 5.52
N ARG A 12 -11.55 -6.24 5.00
CA ARG A 12 -10.14 -6.55 5.29
C ARG A 12 -9.35 -5.34 4.78
N VAL A 13 -8.77 -4.55 5.67
CA VAL A 13 -7.84 -3.49 5.25
C VAL A 13 -6.70 -4.22 4.56
N ILE A 14 -6.60 -4.06 3.24
CA ILE A 14 -5.48 -4.58 2.48
C ILE A 14 -4.37 -3.55 2.55
N HIS A 15 -3.21 -4.04 2.94
CA HIS A 15 -2.00 -3.24 3.03
C HIS A 15 -1.17 -3.39 1.76
N VAL A 16 -0.34 -2.39 1.50
CA VAL A 16 0.55 -2.34 0.34
C VAL A 16 1.53 -3.52 0.29
N ASP A 17 1.91 -4.08 1.44
CA ASP A 17 2.80 -5.25 1.52
C ASP A 17 2.25 -6.51 0.85
N ALA A 18 0.92 -6.64 0.76
CA ALA A 18 0.29 -7.80 0.13
C ALA A 18 0.32 -7.77 -1.40
N VAL A 19 0.61 -6.61 -2.01
CA VAL A 19 0.46 -6.39 -3.46
C VAL A 19 1.69 -5.79 -4.12
N MET A 20 2.66 -5.30 -3.35
CA MET A 20 3.90 -4.74 -3.88
C MET A 20 4.75 -5.80 -4.59
N ALA A 21 5.49 -5.37 -5.61
CA ALA A 21 6.55 -6.18 -6.20
C ALA A 21 7.83 -6.02 -5.36
N PRO A 22 8.48 -7.12 -4.93
CA PRO A 22 9.73 -7.01 -4.17
C PRO A 22 10.82 -6.38 -5.03
N VAL A 23 11.64 -5.52 -4.41
CA VAL A 23 12.80 -4.90 -5.07
C VAL A 23 14.11 -5.36 -4.42
N ALA A 24 15.20 -5.27 -5.17
CA ALA A 24 16.52 -5.63 -4.66
C ALA A 24 16.95 -4.67 -3.53
N PRO A 25 17.73 -5.14 -2.54
CA PRO A 25 18.37 -4.26 -1.57
C PRO A 25 19.23 -3.20 -2.30
N GLY A 26 19.05 -1.93 -1.92
CA GLY A 26 19.73 -0.82 -2.60
C GLY A 26 19.07 -0.35 -3.90
N HIS A 27 17.85 -0.80 -4.20
CA HIS A 27 17.04 -0.23 -5.27
C HIS A 27 16.91 1.28 -5.07
N PRO A 28 17.20 2.11 -6.11
CA PRO A 28 17.16 3.55 -5.97
C PRO A 28 15.74 4.00 -5.65
N VAL A 29 15.60 4.71 -4.54
CA VAL A 29 14.33 5.30 -4.11
C VAL A 29 14.17 6.63 -4.83
N ASN A 30 13.59 6.57 -6.03
CA ASN A 30 13.39 7.75 -6.87
C ASN A 30 11.92 8.13 -6.88
N GLY A 31 11.53 9.07 -6.01
CA GLY A 31 10.17 9.61 -5.98
C GLY A 31 9.46 9.40 -4.65
N ALA A 32 8.15 9.17 -4.71
CA ALA A 32 7.31 9.04 -3.53
C ALA A 32 7.59 7.73 -2.78
N THR A 33 7.56 7.79 -1.44
CA THR A 33 7.73 6.62 -0.58
C THR A 33 6.56 6.47 0.36
N LEU A 34 6.32 5.23 0.79
CA LEU A 34 5.31 4.93 1.81
C LEU A 34 5.77 3.78 2.70
N LEU A 35 5.40 3.83 3.98
CA LEU A 35 5.73 2.79 4.92
C LEU A 35 4.97 1.49 4.63
N ALA A 36 5.62 0.35 4.82
CA ALA A 36 4.95 -0.94 4.87
C ALA A 36 3.89 -0.95 5.99
N GLY A 37 2.79 -1.68 5.76
CA GLY A 37 1.62 -1.65 6.63
C GLY A 37 0.66 -0.48 6.38
N SER A 38 0.99 0.45 5.47
CA SER A 38 0.00 1.43 4.99
C SER A 38 -1.07 0.76 4.14
N SER A 39 -2.27 1.35 4.14
CA SER A 39 -3.38 0.85 3.33
C SER A 39 -3.20 1.15 1.84
N ILE A 40 -3.88 0.36 1.00
CA ILE A 40 -3.97 0.64 -0.44
C ILE A 40 -4.55 2.04 -0.70
N GLU A 41 -5.53 2.49 0.09
CA GLU A 41 -6.13 3.81 -0.08
C GLU A 41 -5.11 4.94 0.14
N ASP A 42 -4.24 4.81 1.13
CA ASP A 42 -3.19 5.78 1.40
C ASP A 42 -2.20 5.86 0.23
N ALA A 43 -1.78 4.72 -0.30
CA ALA A 43 -0.92 4.64 -1.47
C ALA A 43 -1.54 5.27 -2.73
N ILE A 44 -2.85 5.05 -2.96
CA ILE A 44 -3.58 5.68 -4.06
C ILE A 44 -3.60 7.20 -3.89
N LYS A 45 -3.84 7.72 -2.68
CA LYS A 45 -3.83 9.16 -2.41
C LYS A 45 -2.46 9.77 -2.69
N VAL A 46 -1.37 9.10 -2.35
CA VAL A 46 -0.01 9.59 -2.62
C VAL A 46 0.24 9.67 -4.12
N LEU A 47 -0.08 8.61 -4.88
CA LEU A 47 0.13 8.59 -6.32
C LEU A 47 -0.82 9.51 -7.09
N ALA A 48 -2.06 9.69 -6.63
CA ALA A 48 -3.04 10.55 -7.29
C ALA A 48 -2.75 12.05 -7.14
N HIS A 49 -2.09 12.45 -6.05
CA HIS A 49 -1.70 13.86 -5.82
C HIS A 49 -0.28 14.19 -6.26
N GLY A 50 0.53 13.19 -6.62
CA GLY A 50 1.92 13.39 -7.05
C GLY A 50 2.11 13.11 -8.55
N ASP A 51 3.26 13.52 -9.08
CA ASP A 51 3.70 13.18 -10.44
C ASP A 51 4.45 11.82 -10.52
N ALA A 52 4.54 11.10 -9.39
CA ALA A 52 5.23 9.82 -9.32
C ALA A 52 4.43 8.73 -10.08
N LYS A 53 5.12 7.94 -10.89
CA LYS A 53 4.52 6.82 -11.63
C LYS A 53 4.34 5.58 -10.77
N ASP A 54 5.22 5.42 -9.79
CA ASP A 54 5.29 4.31 -8.87
C ASP A 54 5.70 4.81 -7.47
N LEU A 55 5.36 4.00 -6.48
CA LEU A 55 5.57 4.28 -5.07
C LEU A 55 6.52 3.22 -4.51
N THR A 56 7.59 3.66 -3.86
CA THR A 56 8.49 2.73 -3.17
C THR A 56 7.98 2.46 -1.76
N ILE A 57 7.75 1.20 -1.43
CA ILE A 57 7.38 0.76 -0.09
C ILE A 57 8.66 0.54 0.72
N VAL A 58 8.77 1.23 1.85
CA VAL A 58 9.95 1.18 2.72
C VAL A 58 9.60 0.64 4.11
N ASN A 59 10.59 0.09 4.80
CA ASN A 59 10.46 -0.24 6.22
C ASN A 59 10.65 1.00 7.11
N ALA A 60 10.53 0.83 8.43
CA ALA A 60 10.76 1.91 9.41
C ALA A 60 12.19 2.47 9.42
N ALA A 61 13.16 1.73 8.87
CA ALA A 61 14.55 2.19 8.69
C ALA A 61 14.77 2.90 7.34
N GLY A 62 13.71 3.10 6.53
CA GLY A 62 13.78 3.72 5.21
C GLY A 62 14.34 2.81 4.11
N MET A 63 14.53 1.52 4.38
CA MET A 63 15.02 0.58 3.37
C MET A 63 13.90 0.16 2.42
N PRO A 64 14.14 0.13 1.10
CA PRO A 64 13.15 -0.31 0.12
C PRO A 64 12.86 -1.80 0.28
N LEU A 65 11.58 -2.13 0.39
CA LEU A 65 11.05 -3.49 0.46
C LEU A 65 10.42 -3.90 -0.85
N GLY A 66 9.72 -2.97 -1.50
CA GLY A 66 9.05 -3.22 -2.77
C GLY A 66 8.64 -1.93 -3.47
N SER A 67 8.03 -2.06 -4.64
CA SER A 67 7.40 -0.96 -5.35
C SER A 67 6.00 -1.35 -5.80
N VAL A 68 5.14 -0.34 -5.95
CA VAL A 68 3.76 -0.53 -6.42
C VAL A 68 3.35 0.64 -7.29
N ASP A 69 2.59 0.38 -8.35
CA ASP A 69 2.02 1.40 -9.23
C ASP A 69 0.50 1.55 -9.00
N LEU A 70 -0.06 2.64 -9.57
CA LEU A 70 -1.50 2.93 -9.44
C LEU A 70 -2.37 1.80 -10.02
N LYS A 71 -1.91 1.12 -11.07
CA LYS A 71 -2.63 0.02 -11.73
C LYS A 71 -2.77 -1.18 -10.79
N THR A 72 -1.70 -1.54 -10.09
CA THR A 72 -1.65 -2.65 -9.13
C THR A 72 -2.53 -2.34 -7.93
N LEU A 73 -2.44 -1.12 -7.39
CA LEU A 73 -3.29 -0.65 -6.29
C LEU A 73 -4.78 -0.66 -6.69
N ALA A 74 -5.13 -0.14 -7.86
CA ALA A 74 -6.51 -0.14 -8.35
C ALA A 74 -7.05 -1.57 -8.54
N SER A 75 -6.24 -2.48 -9.08
CA SER A 75 -6.61 -3.89 -9.26
C SER A 75 -6.91 -4.57 -7.92
N ALA A 76 -6.11 -4.30 -6.90
CA ALA A 76 -6.31 -4.85 -5.57
C ALA A 76 -7.51 -4.23 -4.83
N ALA A 77 -7.77 -2.93 -5.03
CA ALA A 77 -8.94 -2.26 -4.46
C ALA A 77 -10.25 -2.84 -4.99
N VAL A 78 -10.30 -3.24 -6.26
CA VAL A 78 -11.52 -3.81 -6.87
C VAL A 78 -11.67 -5.33 -6.67
N THR A 79 -10.59 -6.07 -6.40
CA THR A 79 -10.64 -7.53 -6.18
C THR A 79 -11.18 -7.93 -4.80
N SER A 80 -11.40 -6.96 -3.91
CA SER A 80 -11.86 -7.19 -2.53
C SER A 80 -13.38 -7.29 -2.38
N ASN A 81 -14.11 -7.54 -3.47
CA ASN A 81 -15.57 -7.64 -3.49
C ASN A 81 -16.06 -9.09 -3.44
#